data_AF-A0A2A9D104-F1
#
_entry.id   AF-A0A2A9D104-F1
#
_cell.length_a   1.000
_cell.length_b   1.000
_cell.length_c   1.000
_cell.angle_alpha   90.00
_cell.angle_beta   90.00
_cell.angle_gamma   90.00
#
_symmetry.space_group_name_H-M   'P 1'
#
loop_
_entity.id
_entity.type
_entity.pdbx_description
1 polymer ?
#
loop_
_entity_poly.entity_id
_entity_poly.type
_entity_poly.pdbx_seq_one_letter_code
_entity_poly.pdbx_strand_id
1 'polypeptide(L)'
;MIGEEQPQVAATHRSRPWWRRPRLGIGVLLVAGSVAVGTWAVRSAAAGEPAWVAVRDLAPGAAVSAQDLREVTLRWDGASGTYLAPADLTADSVVTSFVGEGELVPTSALGTTGDVAGRPMAVAVPVGGSPRPGSLVDLWFVPSAGSLESAEAVAADVEVLEITAASGVLGSSSGQVATVLVPEESVADVLGAQARRGEVTLVEHPGG
;
A
#
# COMPACT_ATOMS: atom_id res chain seq x y z
N MET A 1 -43.65 71.21 -66.67
CA MET A 1 -42.37 70.47 -66.73
C MET A 1 -42.38 69.47 -65.60
N ILE A 2 -42.26 68.20 -65.95
CA ILE A 2 -42.51 67.02 -65.12
C ILE A 2 -41.17 66.62 -64.50
N GLY A 3 -41.09 66.53 -63.17
CA GLY A 3 -39.97 65.91 -62.47
C GLY A 3 -40.45 64.59 -61.88
N GLU A 4 -40.15 63.48 -62.56
CA GLU A 4 -40.45 62.13 -62.07
C GLU A 4 -39.43 61.75 -60.98
N GLU A 5 -39.88 61.69 -59.73
CA GLU A 5 -39.12 61.01 -58.68
C GLU A 5 -39.28 59.50 -58.86
N GLN A 6 -38.23 58.85 -59.38
CA GLN A 6 -38.18 57.39 -59.44
C GLN A 6 -37.91 56.80 -58.05
N PRO A 7 -38.74 55.89 -57.52
CA PRO A 7 -38.44 55.18 -56.29
C PRO A 7 -37.33 54.15 -56.56
N GLN A 8 -36.14 54.40 -56.01
CA GLN A 8 -35.06 53.42 -56.00
C GLN A 8 -35.43 52.26 -55.06
N VAL A 9 -35.85 51.15 -55.65
CA VAL A 9 -36.06 49.90 -54.91
C VAL A 9 -34.69 49.35 -54.50
N ALA A 10 -34.37 49.48 -53.22
CA ALA A 10 -33.16 48.90 -52.63
C ALA A 10 -33.20 47.38 -52.73
N ALA A 11 -32.36 46.81 -53.60
CA ALA A 11 -32.20 45.36 -53.72
C ALA A 11 -31.55 44.80 -52.44
N THR A 12 -32.30 44.03 -51.66
CA THR A 12 -31.76 43.29 -50.51
C THR A 12 -30.90 42.14 -51.02
N HIS A 13 -29.59 42.36 -51.08
CA HIS A 13 -28.63 41.32 -51.45
C HIS A 13 -28.57 40.27 -50.33
N ARG A 14 -29.45 39.27 -50.40
CA ARG A 14 -29.51 38.15 -49.47
C ARG A 14 -28.24 37.31 -49.66
N SER A 15 -27.21 37.63 -48.88
CA SER A 15 -25.90 36.99 -48.95
C SER A 15 -26.05 35.49 -48.76
N ARG A 16 -25.66 34.72 -49.78
CA ARG A 16 -25.57 33.26 -49.70
C ARG A 16 -24.79 32.88 -48.46
N PRO A 17 -25.33 32.01 -47.60
CA PRO A 17 -24.74 31.83 -46.32
C PRO A 17 -23.43 31.05 -46.47
N TRP A 18 -22.37 31.67 -45.98
CA TRP A 18 -20.98 31.27 -46.14
C TRP A 18 -20.70 29.83 -45.69
N TRP A 19 -21.52 29.28 -44.78
CA TRP A 19 -21.44 27.92 -44.25
C TRP A 19 -21.59 26.78 -45.28
N ARG A 20 -22.06 27.03 -46.51
CA ARG A 20 -22.17 26.00 -47.57
C ARG A 20 -20.91 25.82 -48.42
N ARG A 21 -19.78 26.46 -48.06
CA ARG A 21 -18.52 26.30 -48.81
C ARG A 21 -17.75 25.07 -48.30
N PRO A 22 -17.47 24.06 -49.16
CA PRO A 22 -16.77 22.83 -48.74
C PRO A 22 -15.38 23.11 -48.13
N ARG A 23 -14.75 24.20 -48.55
CA ARG A 23 -13.44 24.66 -48.05
C ARG A 23 -13.46 25.04 -46.56
N LEU A 24 -14.57 25.60 -46.08
CA LEU A 24 -14.74 25.93 -44.65
C LEU A 24 -14.95 24.67 -43.81
N GLY A 25 -15.68 23.68 -44.35
CA GLY A 25 -15.85 22.38 -43.71
C GLY A 25 -14.51 21.66 -43.47
N ILE A 26 -13.60 21.69 -44.45
CA ILE A 26 -12.27 21.09 -44.34
C ILE A 26 -11.44 21.78 -43.25
N GLY A 27 -11.42 23.11 -43.22
CA GLY A 27 -10.68 23.86 -42.20
C GLY A 27 -11.20 23.58 -40.78
N VAL A 28 -12.53 23.56 -40.60
CA VAL A 28 -13.16 23.22 -39.32
C VAL A 28 -12.84 21.79 -38.91
N LEU A 29 -12.87 20.84 -39.84
CA LEU A 29 -12.53 19.44 -39.57
C LEU A 29 -11.08 19.28 -39.11
N LEU A 30 -10.14 19.99 -39.76
CA LEU A 30 -8.72 19.98 -39.38
C LEU A 30 -8.50 20.53 -37.97
N VAL A 31 -9.12 21.68 -37.65
CA VAL A 31 -9.04 22.27 -36.31
C VAL A 31 -9.65 21.32 -35.26
N ALA A 32 -10.84 20.78 -35.52
CA ALA A 32 -11.50 19.85 -34.62
C ALA A 32 -10.67 18.59 -34.39
N GLY A 33 -10.06 18.03 -35.44
CA GLY A 33 -9.17 16.88 -35.35
C GLY A 33 -7.92 17.16 -34.52
N SER A 34 -7.28 18.32 -34.74
CA SER A 34 -6.08 18.72 -33.98
C SER A 34 -6.40 18.94 -32.49
N VAL A 35 -7.53 19.58 -32.17
CA VAL A 35 -7.98 19.76 -30.79
C VAL A 35 -8.34 18.41 -30.15
N ALA A 36 -8.98 17.51 -30.89
CA ALA A 36 -9.31 16.17 -30.39
C ALA A 36 -8.06 15.37 -30.05
N VAL A 37 -7.07 15.36 -30.95
CA VAL A 37 -5.78 14.68 -30.73
C VAL A 37 -5.01 15.32 -29.57
N GLY A 38 -4.94 16.66 -29.52
CA GLY A 38 -4.27 17.36 -28.42
C GLY A 38 -4.93 17.10 -27.06
N THR A 39 -6.25 17.15 -27.01
CA THR A 39 -7.02 16.86 -25.78
C THR A 39 -6.84 15.40 -25.36
N TRP A 40 -6.86 14.47 -26.32
CA TRP A 40 -6.60 13.05 -26.06
C TRP A 40 -5.19 12.85 -25.52
N ALA A 41 -4.17 13.40 -26.15
CA ALA A 41 -2.78 13.29 -25.70
C ALA A 41 -2.57 13.86 -24.29
N VAL A 42 -3.16 15.03 -23.99
CA VAL A 42 -3.10 15.63 -22.64
C VAL A 42 -3.82 14.76 -21.62
N ARG A 43 -4.97 14.18 -21.96
CA ARG A 43 -5.71 13.26 -21.07
C ARG A 43 -4.93 11.98 -20.83
N SER A 44 -4.32 11.41 -21.85
CA SER A 44 -3.46 10.23 -21.74
C SER A 44 -2.24 10.49 -20.87
N ALA A 45 -1.60 11.66 -21.02
CA ALA A 45 -0.47 12.06 -20.18
C ALA A 45 -0.88 12.44 -18.74
N ALA A 46 -2.14 12.79 -18.52
CA ALA A 46 -2.69 13.12 -17.20
C ALA A 46 -3.32 11.92 -16.48
N ALA A 47 -3.48 10.78 -17.17
CA ALA A 47 -4.00 9.56 -16.57
C ALA A 47 -2.94 9.00 -15.60
N GLY A 48 -3.33 8.82 -14.34
CA GLY A 48 -2.51 8.13 -13.35
C GLY A 48 -3.05 6.73 -13.08
N GLU A 49 -2.26 5.93 -12.38
CA GLU A 49 -2.61 4.56 -12.01
C GLU A 49 -3.18 4.53 -10.58
N PRO A 50 -4.34 3.88 -10.36
CA PRO A 50 -4.88 3.73 -9.02
C PRO A 50 -4.06 2.70 -8.23
N ALA A 51 -3.69 3.06 -7.00
CA ALA A 51 -3.00 2.19 -6.06
C ALA A 51 -3.61 2.33 -4.67
N TRP A 52 -3.38 1.35 -3.80
CA TRP A 52 -3.82 1.40 -2.41
C TRP A 52 -2.71 1.82 -1.46
N VAL A 53 -3.09 2.64 -0.48
CA VAL A 53 -2.28 2.99 0.70
C VAL A 53 -2.92 2.38 1.94
N ALA A 54 -2.13 1.79 2.81
CA ALA A 54 -2.60 1.25 4.08
C ALA A 54 -3.06 2.39 5.02
N VAL A 55 -4.23 2.24 5.64
CA VAL A 55 -4.81 3.22 6.58
C VAL A 55 -4.40 2.92 8.03
N ARG A 56 -3.84 1.74 8.27
CA ARG A 56 -3.32 1.27 9.54
C ARG A 56 -2.19 0.28 9.28
N ASP A 57 -1.44 -0.09 10.31
CA ASP A 57 -0.47 -1.16 10.21
C ASP A 57 -1.14 -2.49 9.81
N LEU A 58 -0.57 -3.14 8.80
CA LEU A 58 -1.00 -4.44 8.30
C LEU A 58 0.08 -5.47 8.61
N ALA A 59 -0.18 -6.32 9.60
CA ALA A 59 0.73 -7.40 9.97
C ALA A 59 0.52 -8.64 9.10
N PRO A 60 1.58 -9.42 8.80
CA PRO A 60 1.47 -10.73 8.19
C PRO A 60 0.40 -11.62 8.85
N GLY A 61 -0.41 -12.28 8.04
CA GLY A 61 -1.55 -13.10 8.45
C GLY A 61 -2.86 -12.32 8.65
N ALA A 62 -2.84 -10.98 8.65
CA ALA A 62 -4.06 -10.19 8.73
C ALA A 62 -4.85 -10.26 7.41
N ALA A 63 -6.17 -10.45 7.53
CA ALA A 63 -7.07 -10.26 6.40
C ALA A 63 -7.14 -8.77 6.03
N VAL A 64 -7.14 -8.48 4.72
CA VAL A 64 -7.22 -7.11 4.21
C VAL A 64 -8.55 -6.88 3.52
N SER A 65 -9.17 -5.76 3.84
CA SER A 65 -10.39 -5.30 3.19
C SER A 65 -10.21 -3.89 2.63
N ALA A 66 -11.15 -3.45 1.80
CA ALA A 66 -11.18 -2.07 1.29
C ALA A 66 -11.32 -1.00 2.40
N GLN A 67 -11.70 -1.37 3.63
CA GLN A 67 -11.78 -0.43 4.76
C GLN A 67 -10.41 -0.12 5.36
N ASP A 68 -9.46 -1.03 5.17
CA ASP A 68 -8.09 -0.90 5.66
C ASP A 68 -7.20 -0.13 4.69
N LEU A 69 -7.76 0.27 3.54
CA LEU A 69 -7.04 0.83 2.41
C LEU A 69 -7.67 2.15 1.94
N ARG A 70 -6.82 3.06 1.47
CA ARG A 70 -7.22 4.32 0.83
C ARG A 70 -6.67 4.38 -0.59
N GLU A 71 -7.54 4.65 -1.55
CA GLU A 71 -7.15 4.75 -2.96
C GLU A 71 -6.37 6.05 -3.20
N VAL A 72 -5.26 5.94 -3.91
CA VAL A 72 -4.44 7.07 -4.36
C VAL A 72 -4.12 6.91 -5.83
N THR A 73 -3.99 8.02 -6.54
CA THR A 73 -3.61 8.02 -7.96
C THR A 73 -2.13 8.35 -8.09
N LEU A 74 -1.34 7.39 -8.54
CA LEU A 74 0.08 7.56 -8.83
C LEU A 74 0.24 8.16 -10.24
N ARG A 75 1.06 9.21 -10.35
CA ARG A 75 1.26 9.97 -11.60
C ARG A 75 2.65 9.76 -12.21
N TRP A 76 3.30 8.64 -11.86
CA TRP A 76 4.65 8.29 -12.28
C TRP A 76 4.63 7.00 -13.12
N ASP A 77 5.53 6.89 -14.09
CA ASP A 77 5.65 5.74 -14.98
C ASP A 77 6.40 4.57 -14.30
N GLY A 78 5.75 3.40 -14.20
CA GLY A 78 6.36 2.18 -13.64
C GLY A 78 5.81 1.72 -12.28
N ALA A 79 4.73 2.33 -11.79
CA ALA A 79 3.98 1.79 -10.66
C ALA A 79 3.20 0.49 -11.02
N SER A 80 3.02 0.24 -12.32
CA SER A 80 2.20 -0.82 -12.88
C SER A 80 2.68 -2.19 -12.40
N GLY A 81 1.82 -2.92 -11.70
CA GLY A 81 2.11 -4.28 -11.19
C GLY A 81 3.01 -4.35 -9.96
N THR A 82 3.62 -3.25 -9.52
CA THR A 82 4.42 -3.20 -8.28
C THR A 82 3.53 -2.98 -7.06
N TYR A 83 2.48 -2.16 -7.21
CA TYR A 83 1.55 -1.82 -6.14
C TYR A 83 0.17 -2.42 -6.41
N LEU A 84 -0.56 -2.72 -5.33
CA LEU A 84 -1.88 -3.30 -5.40
C LEU A 84 -2.85 -2.36 -6.13
N ALA A 85 -3.41 -2.82 -7.23
CA ALA A 85 -4.49 -2.14 -7.92
C ALA A 85 -5.85 -2.54 -7.32
N PRO A 86 -6.88 -1.67 -7.41
CA PRO A 86 -8.24 -1.99 -6.97
C PRO A 86 -8.85 -3.27 -7.53
N ALA A 87 -8.44 -3.68 -8.72
CA ALA A 87 -8.95 -4.90 -9.36
C ALA A 87 -8.38 -6.19 -8.76
N ASP A 88 -7.23 -6.12 -8.07
CA ASP A 88 -6.48 -7.29 -7.61
C ASP A 88 -6.80 -7.65 -6.14
N LEU A 89 -7.52 -6.78 -5.42
CA LEU A 89 -7.97 -7.05 -4.07
C LEU A 89 -9.13 -8.06 -4.09
N THR A 90 -8.91 -9.23 -3.49
CA THR A 90 -9.92 -10.28 -3.32
C THR A 90 -10.37 -10.39 -1.87
N ALA A 91 -11.55 -10.97 -1.61
CA ALA A 91 -12.07 -11.14 -0.25
C ALA A 91 -11.19 -12.03 0.64
N ASP A 92 -10.40 -12.92 0.04
CA ASP A 92 -9.50 -13.86 0.73
C ASP A 92 -8.05 -13.36 0.79
N SER A 93 -7.82 -12.07 0.49
CA SER A 93 -6.48 -11.48 0.50
C SER A 93 -5.95 -11.36 1.93
N VAL A 94 -4.76 -11.90 2.13
CA VAL A 94 -4.04 -11.90 3.41
C VAL A 94 -2.69 -11.23 3.22
N VAL A 95 -2.28 -10.45 4.22
CA VAL A 95 -0.95 -9.83 4.23
C VAL A 95 0.12 -10.90 4.45
N THR A 96 1.14 -10.91 3.62
CA THR A 96 2.27 -11.85 3.71
C THR A 96 3.54 -11.21 4.25
N SER A 97 3.66 -9.88 4.17
CA SER A 97 4.76 -9.07 4.74
C SER A 97 4.21 -7.80 5.36
N PHE A 98 4.85 -7.26 6.40
CA PHE A 98 4.35 -6.04 7.04
C PHE A 98 4.26 -4.86 6.06
N VAL A 99 3.18 -4.08 6.21
CA VAL A 99 2.98 -2.80 5.52
C VAL A 99 2.56 -1.77 6.56
N GLY A 100 3.33 -0.68 6.67
CA GLY A 100 3.08 0.35 7.66
C GLY A 100 1.90 1.26 7.29
N GLU A 101 1.29 1.90 8.30
CA GLU A 101 0.33 2.97 8.05
C GLU A 101 0.89 4.05 7.11
N GLY A 102 0.11 4.41 6.09
CA GLY A 102 0.48 5.43 5.11
C GLY A 102 1.40 4.93 3.99
N GLU A 103 1.79 3.66 4.02
CA GLU A 103 2.61 3.05 2.98
C GLU A 103 1.78 2.55 1.80
N LEU A 104 2.35 2.59 0.60
CA LEU A 104 1.76 1.97 -0.59
C LEU A 104 1.82 0.46 -0.45
N VAL A 105 0.71 -0.24 -0.67
CA VAL A 105 0.65 -1.69 -0.54
C VAL A 105 1.34 -2.35 -1.74
N PRO A 106 2.47 -3.05 -1.55
CA PRO A 106 3.11 -3.80 -2.63
C PRO A 106 2.26 -5.01 -3.00
N THR A 107 2.25 -5.40 -4.27
CA THR A 107 1.59 -6.66 -4.69
C THR A 107 2.21 -7.88 -4.04
N SER A 108 3.53 -7.84 -3.75
CA SER A 108 4.25 -8.91 -3.05
C SER A 108 3.89 -9.05 -1.57
N ALA A 109 3.27 -8.02 -0.97
CA ALA A 109 2.85 -8.04 0.43
C ALA A 109 1.46 -8.68 0.62
N LEU A 110 0.84 -9.13 -0.47
CA LEU A 110 -0.46 -9.80 -0.44
C LEU A 110 -0.36 -11.18 -1.07
N GLY A 111 -1.09 -12.10 -0.46
CA GLY A 111 -1.23 -13.47 -0.93
C GLY A 111 -2.46 -14.10 -0.30
N THR A 112 -2.41 -15.41 -0.16
CA THR A 112 -3.40 -16.20 0.57
C THR A 112 -2.85 -16.58 1.95
N THR A 113 -3.71 -17.12 2.83
CA THR A 113 -3.25 -17.64 4.13
C THR A 113 -2.12 -18.66 4.01
N GLY A 114 -2.03 -19.39 2.88
CA GLY A 114 -0.98 -20.38 2.63
C GLY A 114 0.38 -19.79 2.24
N ASP A 115 0.40 -18.52 1.83
CA ASP A 115 1.62 -17.83 1.36
C ASP A 115 2.36 -17.11 2.49
N VAL A 116 1.80 -17.09 3.71
CA VAL A 116 2.47 -16.52 4.89
C VAL A 116 3.61 -17.45 5.31
N ALA A 117 4.84 -17.07 4.97
CA ALA A 117 6.04 -17.82 5.29
C ALA A 117 6.42 -17.64 6.77
N GLY A 118 5.84 -18.47 7.65
CA GLY A 118 6.21 -18.53 9.06
C GLY A 118 5.06 -18.87 9.99
N ARG A 119 5.35 -18.90 11.29
CA ARG A 119 4.34 -19.14 12.34
C ARG A 119 4.38 -18.00 13.36
N PRO A 120 3.22 -17.37 13.65
CA PRO A 120 3.16 -16.36 14.70
C PRO A 120 3.39 -17.01 16.07
N MET A 121 4.34 -16.49 16.83
CA MET A 121 4.68 -16.97 18.17
C MET A 121 4.79 -15.80 19.14
N ALA A 122 4.32 -15.98 20.37
CA ALA A 122 4.40 -14.96 21.42
C ALA A 122 5.74 -15.04 22.16
N VAL A 123 6.42 -13.91 22.30
CA VAL A 123 7.71 -13.77 22.99
C VAL A 123 7.66 -12.59 23.96
N ALA A 124 8.33 -12.71 25.10
CA ALA A 124 8.42 -11.65 26.09
C ALA A 124 9.35 -10.52 25.61
N VAL A 125 8.92 -9.28 25.74
CA VAL A 125 9.75 -8.10 25.48
C VAL A 125 10.55 -7.77 26.74
N PRO A 126 11.89 -7.61 26.67
CA PRO A 126 12.69 -7.28 27.83
C PRO A 126 12.34 -5.90 28.40
N VAL A 127 12.61 -5.71 29.69
CA VAL A 127 12.39 -4.42 30.35
C VAL A 127 13.23 -3.33 29.70
N GLY A 128 12.58 -2.26 29.24
CA GLY A 128 13.23 -1.15 28.52
C GLY A 128 13.37 -1.36 27.01
N GLY A 129 13.00 -2.54 26.48
CA GLY A 129 12.82 -2.74 25.04
C GLY A 129 11.56 -2.03 24.53
N SER A 130 11.61 -1.51 23.31
CA SER A 130 10.48 -0.85 22.66
C SER A 130 10.43 -1.21 21.18
N PRO A 131 10.27 -2.51 20.84
CA PRO A 131 10.13 -2.91 19.46
C PRO A 131 8.92 -2.23 18.85
N ARG A 132 8.85 -2.20 17.51
CA ARG A 132 7.69 -1.71 16.77
C ARG A 132 7.16 -2.80 15.85
N PRO A 133 5.85 -2.86 15.56
CA PRO A 133 5.37 -3.67 14.45
C PRO A 133 6.17 -3.37 13.17
N GLY A 134 6.55 -4.41 12.44
CA GLY A 134 7.43 -4.35 11.26
C GLY A 134 8.93 -4.26 11.56
N SER A 135 9.34 -4.16 12.83
CA SER A 135 10.78 -4.21 13.18
C SER A 135 11.31 -5.64 13.12
N LEU A 136 12.57 -5.77 12.70
CA LEU A 136 13.32 -7.02 12.73
C LEU A 136 14.07 -7.17 14.05
N VAL A 137 13.96 -8.36 14.64
CA VAL A 137 14.50 -8.66 15.96
C VAL A 137 15.09 -10.07 15.99
N ASP A 138 16.05 -10.28 16.89
CA ASP A 138 16.64 -11.59 17.12
C ASP A 138 16.05 -12.22 18.38
N LEU A 139 15.76 -13.51 18.31
CA LEU A 139 15.29 -14.31 19.43
C LEU A 139 16.45 -15.01 20.12
N TRP A 140 16.58 -14.78 21.41
CA TRP A 140 17.64 -15.34 22.25
C TRP A 140 17.05 -16.13 23.40
N PHE A 141 17.61 -17.30 23.70
CA PHE A 141 17.28 -18.09 24.86
C PHE A 141 18.27 -17.79 25.99
N VAL A 142 17.74 -17.45 27.16
CA VAL A 142 18.53 -17.23 28.39
C VAL A 142 18.18 -18.33 29.40
N PRO A 143 19.11 -19.23 29.74
CA PRO A 143 18.88 -20.26 30.74
C PRO A 143 18.61 -19.67 32.13
N SER A 144 17.62 -20.22 32.85
CA SER A 144 17.20 -19.73 34.18
C SER A 144 18.27 -19.81 35.28
N ALA A 145 19.31 -20.64 35.09
CA ALA A 145 20.43 -20.79 36.01
C ALA A 145 21.77 -20.27 35.46
N GLY A 146 21.75 -19.60 34.29
CA GLY A 146 22.94 -19.08 33.62
C GLY A 146 23.09 -17.55 33.75
N SER A 147 24.30 -17.04 33.51
CA SER A 147 24.51 -15.61 33.24
C SER A 147 24.06 -15.28 31.81
N LEU A 148 23.94 -13.99 31.46
CA LEU A 148 23.70 -13.54 30.08
C LEU A 148 24.75 -14.06 29.09
N GLU A 149 25.92 -14.47 29.56
CA GLU A 149 26.99 -15.07 28.75
C GLU A 149 26.64 -16.49 28.27
N SER A 150 25.62 -17.12 28.86
CA SER A 150 25.06 -18.41 28.42
C SER A 150 23.84 -18.25 27.50
N ALA A 151 23.58 -17.02 27.03
CA ALA A 151 22.50 -16.77 26.09
C ALA A 151 22.82 -17.40 24.72
N GLU A 152 21.84 -18.06 24.14
CA GLU A 152 21.97 -18.74 22.85
C GLU A 152 21.03 -18.08 21.83
N ALA A 153 21.52 -17.76 20.64
CA ALA A 153 20.67 -17.30 19.54
C ALA A 153 19.79 -18.47 19.07
N VAL A 154 18.49 -18.22 18.96
CA VAL A 154 17.48 -19.22 18.59
C VAL A 154 16.95 -18.97 17.18
N ALA A 155 16.65 -17.72 16.87
CA ALA A 155 16.25 -17.28 15.55
C ALA A 155 16.75 -15.85 15.33
N ALA A 156 17.09 -15.51 14.09
CA ALA A 156 17.51 -14.17 13.69
C ALA A 156 16.52 -13.60 12.67
N ASP A 157 16.52 -12.27 12.52
CA ASP A 157 15.72 -11.55 11.51
C ASP A 157 14.22 -11.87 11.57
N VAL A 158 13.69 -11.99 12.79
CA VAL A 158 12.27 -12.29 13.04
C VAL A 158 11.47 -10.99 13.01
N GLU A 159 10.36 -10.97 12.28
CA GLU A 159 9.52 -9.78 12.15
C GLU A 159 8.51 -9.68 13.29
N VAL A 160 8.41 -8.49 13.91
CA VAL A 160 7.39 -8.20 14.93
C VAL A 160 6.05 -7.90 14.25
N LEU A 161 5.04 -8.72 14.51
CA LEU A 161 3.69 -8.56 13.97
C LEU A 161 2.85 -7.57 14.78
N GLU A 162 2.87 -7.74 16.10
CA GLU A 162 2.07 -6.93 17.02
C GLU A 162 2.74 -6.91 18.40
N ILE A 163 2.50 -5.86 19.17
CA ILE A 163 2.88 -5.79 20.58
C ILE A 163 1.63 -5.59 21.41
N THR A 164 1.39 -6.53 22.33
CA THR A 164 0.26 -6.50 23.24
C THR A 164 0.77 -6.30 24.67
N ALA A 165 0.10 -5.44 25.43
CA ALA A 165 0.37 -5.31 26.86
C ALA A 165 -0.08 -6.58 27.60
N ALA A 166 0.84 -7.25 28.31
CA ALA A 166 0.46 -8.32 29.22
C ALA A 166 -0.29 -7.69 30.40
N SER A 167 -1.60 -7.90 30.44
CA SER A 167 -2.41 -7.46 31.57
C SER A 167 -2.10 -8.33 32.78
N GLY A 168 -1.23 -7.82 33.66
CA GLY A 168 -0.94 -8.43 34.95
C GLY A 168 -2.18 -8.40 35.84
N VAL A 169 -2.68 -9.57 36.23
CA VAL A 169 -3.75 -9.67 37.23
C VAL A 169 -3.14 -9.30 38.59
N LEU A 170 -3.46 -8.11 39.08
CA LEU A 170 -3.28 -7.68 40.48
C LEU A 170 -1.86 -7.88 41.04
N GLY A 171 -0.91 -7.06 40.58
CA GLY A 171 0.39 -6.87 41.24
C GLY A 171 1.61 -7.54 40.60
N SER A 172 1.45 -8.25 39.49
CA SER A 172 2.59 -8.64 38.64
C SER A 172 2.99 -7.46 37.73
N SER A 173 4.30 -7.27 37.54
CA SER A 173 4.85 -6.27 36.63
C SER A 173 4.17 -6.37 35.25
N SER A 174 3.62 -5.26 34.77
CA SER A 174 3.08 -5.17 33.40
C SER A 174 4.21 -5.42 32.41
N GLY A 175 4.23 -6.61 31.82
CA GLY A 175 5.14 -6.96 30.73
C GLY A 175 4.54 -6.58 29.38
N GLN A 176 5.37 -6.53 28.34
CA GLN A 176 4.90 -6.49 26.95
C GLN A 176 5.19 -7.85 26.31
N VAL A 177 4.26 -8.31 25.47
CA VAL A 177 4.42 -9.53 24.67
C VAL A 177 4.39 -9.12 23.22
N ALA A 178 5.44 -9.47 22.48
CA ALA A 178 5.49 -9.31 21.04
C ALA A 178 5.04 -10.61 20.38
N THR A 179 4.10 -10.51 19.45
CA THR A 179 3.82 -11.58 18.50
C THR A 179 4.80 -11.42 17.36
N VAL A 180 5.61 -12.44 17.11
CA VAL A 180 6.66 -12.42 16.09
C VAL A 180 6.44 -13.52 15.06
N LEU A 181 6.76 -13.28 13.80
CA LEU A 181 6.64 -14.25 12.73
C LEU A 181 7.92 -15.07 12.62
N VAL A 182 7.92 -16.27 13.17
CA VAL A 182 9.08 -17.16 13.15
C VAL A 182 9.12 -17.93 11.82
N PRO A 183 10.24 -17.90 11.07
CA PRO A 183 10.42 -18.72 9.87
C PRO A 183 10.19 -20.21 10.15
N GLU A 184 9.59 -20.95 9.21
CA GLU A 184 9.18 -22.33 9.42
C GLU A 184 10.34 -23.24 9.86
N GLU A 185 11.53 -23.00 9.33
CA GLU A 185 12.76 -23.70 9.68
C GLU A 185 13.21 -23.50 11.13
N SER A 186 12.90 -22.35 11.74
CA SER A 186 13.31 -21.99 13.11
C SER A 186 12.23 -22.31 14.15
N VAL A 187 11.02 -22.70 13.74
CA VAL A 187 9.90 -23.01 14.65
C VAL A 187 10.27 -24.11 15.63
N ALA A 188 10.95 -25.16 15.18
CA ALA A 188 11.36 -26.26 16.04
C ALA A 188 12.34 -25.82 17.13
N ASP A 189 13.28 -24.95 16.78
CA ASP A 189 14.29 -24.43 17.72
C ASP A 189 13.67 -23.47 18.73
N VAL A 190 12.73 -22.60 18.30
CA VAL A 190 11.99 -21.71 19.21
C VAL A 190 11.12 -22.50 20.19
N LEU A 191 10.38 -23.51 19.71
CA LEU A 191 9.61 -24.39 20.59
C LEU A 191 10.51 -25.17 21.55
N GLY A 192 11.67 -25.65 21.08
CA GLY A 192 12.67 -26.30 21.91
C GLY A 192 13.19 -25.38 23.00
N ALA A 193 13.50 -24.12 22.66
CA ALA A 193 13.93 -23.11 23.61
C ALA A 193 12.85 -22.79 24.65
N GLN A 194 11.58 -22.65 24.25
CA GLN A 194 10.45 -22.42 25.16
C GLN A 194 10.17 -23.61 26.08
N ALA A 195 10.47 -24.84 25.65
CA ALA A 195 10.33 -26.04 26.48
C ALA A 195 11.46 -26.21 27.52
N ARG A 196 12.59 -25.53 27.33
CA ARG A 196 13.72 -25.54 28.28
C ARG A 196 13.42 -24.64 29.48
N ARG A 197 14.08 -24.90 30.62
CA ARG A 197 14.02 -24.03 31.79
C ARG A 197 14.83 -22.75 31.57
N GLY A 198 14.18 -21.73 31.05
CA GLY A 198 14.75 -20.41 30.80
C GLY A 198 13.69 -19.47 30.25
N GLU A 199 14.15 -18.36 29.68
CA GLU A 199 13.29 -17.37 29.04
C GLU A 199 13.77 -17.13 27.61
N VAL A 200 12.84 -17.10 26.66
CA VAL A 200 13.13 -16.59 25.31
C VAL A 200 12.85 -15.09 25.34
N THR A 201 13.89 -14.32 25.11
CA THR A 201 13.85 -12.86 25.06
C THR A 201 14.15 -12.36 23.65
N LEU A 202 13.78 -11.12 23.41
CA LEU A 202 13.94 -10.43 22.14
C LEU A 202 15.08 -9.42 22.25
N VAL A 203 15.93 -9.36 21.22
CA VAL A 203 17.01 -8.38 21.10
C VAL A 203 16.81 -7.60 19.81
N GLU A 204 16.75 -6.27 19.92
CA GLU A 204 16.56 -5.38 18.77
C GLU A 204 17.83 -5.34 17.90
N HIS A 205 17.65 -5.37 16.57
CA HIS A 205 18.75 -5.19 15.64
C HIS A 205 19.14 -3.69 15.58
N PRO A 206 20.43 -3.32 15.63
CA PRO A 206 20.82 -1.92 15.48
C PRO A 206 20.55 -1.44 14.04
N GLY A 207 19.45 -0.70 13.84
CA GLY A 207 19.10 -0.13 12.53
C GLY A 207 17.60 -0.10 12.17
N GLY A 208 16.69 -0.57 13.05
CA GLY A 208 15.23 -0.52 12.87
C GLY A 208 14.50 0.53 13.72
#